data_AF-A0A1Q8CM40-F1
#
_entry.id   AF-A0A1Q8CM40-F1
#
_cell.length_a   1.000
_cell.length_b   1.000
_cell.length_c   1.000
_cell.angle_alpha   90.00
_cell.angle_beta   90.00
_cell.angle_gamma   90.00
#
_symmetry.space_group_name_H-M   'P 1'
#
loop_
_entity.id
_entity.type
_entity.pdbx_description
1 polymer ?
#
loop_
_entity_poly.entity_id
_entity_poly.type
_entity_poly.pdbx_seq_one_letter_code
_entity_poly.pdbx_strand_id
1 'polypeptide(L)'
;MTESELFESFRAGLYDPLRLTRDAVDEIPNVGAVHLLTGNLRRAAEDLLITRLAVNDGRAASALARLCVTRAIPALRDRIGPDTPHIMRVFAARALHELGDESGREVGPALLGDLGVSEIDRSRAAALMREFPDADREALLVAAEHDPSRLVRSSATDALYANTGLTEPNQERTGETLSSIASRLVSHLTALRGPAANELREILAALDRGASPADLGLLWEPEPDGPLRTFTDAVTSDLYHGQRPDPNGPEYPVEIVAGLTERERRVAEDVLLIYLAHDPRAARAVARLGLAAAVPALRELATWPDLELSTAARAALRTMGVPEHIDRAGP
;
A
#
# COMPACT_ATOMS: atom_id res chain seq x y z
N MET A 1 38.61 9.79 17.75
CA MET A 1 38.89 8.37 17.48
C MET A 1 39.92 8.29 16.37
N THR A 2 40.87 7.36 16.47
CA THR A 2 41.79 7.01 15.37
C THR A 2 41.05 6.28 14.25
N GLU A 3 41.60 6.21 13.03
CA GLU A 3 41.00 5.42 11.94
C GLU A 3 40.84 3.94 12.32
N SER A 4 41.79 3.40 13.10
CA SER A 4 41.69 2.03 13.61
C SER A 4 40.53 1.87 14.59
N GLU A 5 40.30 2.83 15.48
CA GLU A 5 39.15 2.81 16.40
C GLU A 5 37.82 2.93 15.64
N LEU A 6 37.78 3.74 14.58
CA LEU A 6 36.60 3.86 13.72
C LEU A 6 36.31 2.55 12.99
N PHE A 7 37.35 1.91 12.44
CA PHE A 7 37.22 0.60 11.79
C PHE A 7 36.73 -0.48 12.76
N GLU A 8 37.29 -0.53 13.97
CA GLU A 8 36.86 -1.48 15.00
C GLU A 8 35.43 -1.22 15.48
N SER A 9 35.02 0.05 15.60
CA SER A 9 33.65 0.43 15.93
C SER A 9 32.65 0.00 14.84
N PHE A 10 32.98 0.21 13.56
CA PHE A 10 32.20 -0.30 12.44
C PHE A 10 32.12 -1.83 12.47
N ARG A 11 33.26 -2.50 12.65
CA ARG A 11 33.33 -3.97 12.68
C ARG A 11 32.48 -4.53 13.81
N ALA A 12 32.50 -3.92 14.99
CA ALA A 12 31.63 -4.32 16.10
C ALA A 12 30.15 -4.17 15.74
N GLY A 13 29.76 -3.06 15.10
CA GLY A 13 28.38 -2.82 14.65
C GLY A 13 27.90 -3.85 13.61
N LEU A 14 28.79 -4.31 12.73
CA LEU A 14 28.48 -5.34 11.73
C LEU A 14 28.04 -6.68 12.33
N TYR A 15 28.59 -7.02 13.51
CA TYR A 15 28.32 -8.27 14.21
C TYR A 15 27.36 -8.11 15.40
N ASP A 16 26.87 -6.90 15.66
CA ASP A 16 25.89 -6.67 16.73
C ASP A 16 24.57 -7.40 16.37
N PRO A 17 24.00 -8.19 17.30
CA PRO A 17 22.72 -8.86 17.06
C PRO A 17 21.65 -7.85 16.66
N LEU A 18 20.83 -8.24 15.69
CA LEU A 18 19.66 -7.48 15.26
C LEU A 18 18.79 -7.14 16.48
N ARG A 19 18.68 -5.85 16.78
CA ARG A 19 17.66 -5.35 17.71
C ARG A 19 16.40 -5.10 16.88
N LEU A 20 15.28 -5.69 17.29
CA LEU A 20 13.99 -5.51 16.62
C LEU A 20 13.39 -4.14 16.97
N THR A 21 14.04 -3.06 16.54
CA THR A 21 13.46 -1.71 16.49
C THR A 21 13.21 -1.34 15.03
N ARG A 22 12.17 -0.54 14.76
CA ARG A 22 11.76 -0.16 13.40
C ARG A 22 12.93 0.36 12.54
N ASP A 23 13.84 1.11 13.14
CA ASP A 23 15.01 1.69 12.44
C ASP A 23 16.20 0.72 12.34
N ALA A 24 16.31 -0.26 13.24
CA ALA A 24 17.45 -1.19 13.28
C ALA A 24 17.30 -2.39 12.34
N VAL A 25 16.11 -2.61 11.75
CA VAL A 25 15.89 -3.70 10.78
C VAL A 25 16.69 -3.47 9.50
N ASP A 26 16.93 -2.21 9.12
CA ASP A 26 17.52 -1.85 7.82
C ASP A 26 18.95 -1.28 7.91
N GLU A 27 19.49 -1.05 9.11
CA GLU A 27 20.78 -0.37 9.30
C GLU A 27 21.82 -1.18 10.07
N ILE A 28 23.09 -1.03 9.66
CA ILE A 28 24.25 -1.48 10.43
C ILE A 28 24.67 -0.33 11.35
N PRO A 29 24.71 -0.51 12.68
CA PRO A 29 25.19 0.50 13.61
C PRO A 29 26.57 1.03 13.21
N ASN A 30 26.76 2.35 13.28
CA ASN A 30 28.02 3.03 12.96
C ASN A 30 28.53 2.84 11.51
N VAL A 31 27.68 2.43 10.57
CA VAL A 31 28.09 2.31 9.15
C VAL A 31 28.64 3.63 8.58
N GLY A 32 28.15 4.78 9.07
CA GLY A 32 28.65 6.10 8.67
C GLY A 32 30.13 6.34 8.99
N ALA A 33 30.72 5.61 9.94
CA ALA A 33 32.14 5.68 10.25
C ALA A 33 33.02 5.27 9.05
N VAL A 34 32.50 4.46 8.12
CA VAL A 34 33.24 4.04 6.93
C VAL A 34 33.58 5.22 6.01
N HIS A 35 32.77 6.29 5.99
CA HIS A 35 33.08 7.51 5.22
C HIS A 35 34.34 8.24 5.72
N LEU A 36 34.71 8.03 6.99
CA LEU A 36 35.88 8.64 7.61
C LEU A 36 37.15 7.79 7.45
N LEU A 37 37.02 6.55 6.95
CA LEU A 37 38.16 5.68 6.68
C LEU A 37 38.80 6.02 5.35
N THR A 38 40.11 5.82 5.27
CA THR A 38 40.88 6.00 4.02
C THR A 38 41.69 4.76 3.67
N GLY A 39 42.18 4.71 2.42
CA GLY A 39 43.10 3.69 1.93
C GLY A 39 42.66 2.24 2.21
N ASN A 40 43.54 1.47 2.85
CA ASN A 40 43.34 0.05 3.10
C ASN A 40 42.22 -0.24 4.10
N LEU A 41 42.00 0.63 5.09
CA LEU A 41 40.95 0.43 6.10
C LEU A 41 39.56 0.59 5.50
N ARG A 42 39.38 1.59 4.63
CA ARG A 42 38.13 1.75 3.87
C ARG A 42 37.88 0.54 2.98
N ARG A 43 38.89 0.10 2.22
CA ARG A 43 38.78 -1.10 1.37
C ARG A 43 38.41 -2.34 2.20
N ALA A 44 39.03 -2.55 3.35
CA ALA A 44 38.71 -3.66 4.24
C ALA A 44 37.27 -3.60 4.77
N ALA A 45 36.78 -2.40 5.11
CA ALA A 45 35.41 -2.23 5.60
C ALA A 45 34.37 -2.57 4.52
N GLU A 46 34.60 -2.09 3.31
CA GLU A 46 33.80 -2.42 2.13
C GLU A 46 33.87 -3.93 1.77
N ASP A 47 35.04 -4.57 1.89
CA ASP A 47 35.20 -6.02 1.67
C ASP A 47 34.40 -6.85 2.69
N LEU A 48 34.37 -6.39 3.95
CA LEU A 48 33.54 -7.00 5.00
C LEU A 48 32.05 -6.90 4.63
N LEU A 49 31.57 -5.74 4.17
CA LEU A 49 30.18 -5.59 3.72
C LEU A 49 29.85 -6.49 2.53
N ILE A 50 30.73 -6.56 1.52
CA ILE A 50 30.56 -7.45 0.36
C ILE A 50 30.50 -8.92 0.82
N THR A 51 31.36 -9.32 1.76
CA THR A 51 31.36 -10.67 2.31
C THR A 51 30.03 -11.00 3.01
N ARG A 52 29.38 -10.02 3.65
CA ARG A 52 28.09 -10.21 4.32
C ARG A 52 26.92 -10.45 3.36
N LEU A 53 27.04 -10.06 2.09
CA LEU A 53 26.04 -10.41 1.07
C LEU A 53 25.91 -11.93 0.88
N ALA A 54 26.99 -12.69 1.08
CA ALA A 54 26.99 -14.15 0.95
C ALA A 54 26.10 -14.86 1.99
N VAL A 55 25.85 -14.22 3.14
CA VAL A 55 24.97 -14.73 4.19
C VAL A 55 23.59 -14.05 4.19
N ASN A 56 23.23 -13.41 3.07
CA ASN A 56 21.95 -12.73 2.85
C ASN A 56 21.66 -11.62 3.87
N ASP A 57 22.69 -10.88 4.31
CA ASP A 57 22.51 -9.73 5.19
C ASP A 57 22.04 -8.51 4.37
N GLY A 58 20.73 -8.29 4.30
CA GLY A 58 20.12 -7.17 3.56
C GLY A 58 20.62 -5.79 4.00
N ARG A 59 20.97 -5.64 5.28
CA ARG A 59 21.55 -4.38 5.81
C ARG A 59 22.90 -4.06 5.18
N ALA A 60 23.67 -5.09 4.80
CA ALA A 60 24.94 -4.91 4.10
C ALA A 60 24.72 -4.37 2.68
N ALA A 61 23.66 -4.82 1.97
CA ALA A 61 23.31 -4.24 0.67
C ALA A 61 22.94 -2.75 0.80
N SER A 62 22.07 -2.40 1.74
CA SER A 62 21.70 -1.00 2.01
C SER A 62 22.92 -0.15 2.39
N ALA A 63 23.83 -0.68 3.22
CA ALA A 63 25.08 -0.01 3.58
C ALA A 63 25.98 0.25 2.37
N LEU A 64 26.15 -0.73 1.47
CA LEU A 64 26.98 -0.60 0.28
C LEU A 64 26.45 0.48 -0.67
N ALA A 65 25.13 0.57 -0.82
CA ALA A 65 24.48 1.62 -1.61
C ALA A 65 24.70 3.02 -1.01
N ARG A 66 24.39 3.20 0.28
CA ARG A 66 24.61 4.46 1.02
C ARG A 66 26.05 4.95 1.00
N LEU A 67 27.01 4.04 1.01
CA LEU A 67 28.45 4.33 0.95
C LEU A 67 28.96 4.53 -0.49
N CYS A 68 28.09 4.42 -1.51
CA CYS A 68 28.40 4.50 -2.93
C CYS A 68 29.50 3.51 -3.38
N VAL A 69 29.46 2.27 -2.88
CA VAL A 69 30.49 1.25 -3.13
C VAL A 69 30.23 0.53 -4.45
N THR A 70 30.53 1.18 -5.57
CA THR A 70 30.27 0.67 -6.92
C THR A 70 30.93 -0.68 -7.23
N ARG A 71 32.05 -1.00 -6.57
CA ARG A 71 32.71 -2.31 -6.71
C ARG A 71 31.90 -3.49 -6.14
N ALA A 72 30.84 -3.23 -5.39
CA ALA A 72 29.92 -4.25 -4.91
C ALA A 72 28.87 -4.68 -5.94
N ILE A 73 28.71 -3.95 -7.05
CA ILE A 73 27.69 -4.23 -8.08
C ILE A 73 27.71 -5.70 -8.54
N PRO A 74 28.86 -6.34 -8.86
CA PRO A 74 28.86 -7.75 -9.26
C PRO A 74 28.27 -8.67 -8.19
N ALA A 75 28.66 -8.49 -6.92
CA ALA A 75 28.15 -9.30 -5.82
C ALA A 75 26.66 -9.05 -5.55
N LEU A 76 26.17 -7.82 -5.73
CA LEU A 76 24.75 -7.48 -5.62
C LEU A 76 23.94 -8.10 -6.77
N ARG A 77 24.46 -8.14 -8.00
CA ARG A 77 23.82 -8.82 -9.14
C ARG A 77 23.69 -10.33 -8.90
N ASP A 78 24.68 -10.96 -8.29
CA ASP A 78 24.55 -12.37 -7.89
C ASP A 78 23.39 -12.57 -6.90
N ARG A 79 23.08 -11.56 -6.07
CA ARG A 79 22.00 -11.62 -5.09
C ARG A 79 20.60 -11.31 -5.59
N ILE A 80 20.41 -10.90 -6.85
CA ILE A 80 19.05 -10.81 -7.43
C ILE A 80 18.61 -12.13 -8.08
N GLY A 81 19.51 -13.13 -8.15
CA GLY A 81 19.24 -14.43 -8.74
C GLY A 81 18.14 -15.24 -8.03
N PRO A 82 17.49 -16.19 -8.73
CA PRO A 82 16.31 -16.91 -8.24
C PRO A 82 16.56 -17.77 -6.99
N ASP A 83 17.78 -18.27 -6.80
CA ASP A 83 18.16 -19.09 -5.63
C ASP A 83 18.41 -18.25 -4.36
N THR A 84 18.28 -16.92 -4.46
CA THR A 84 18.42 -16.01 -3.33
C THR A 84 17.11 -15.88 -2.55
N PRO A 85 17.12 -15.84 -1.21
CA PRO A 85 15.92 -15.51 -0.44
C PRO A 85 15.25 -14.22 -0.94
N HIS A 86 13.93 -14.22 -1.08
CA HIS A 86 13.16 -13.14 -1.70
C HIS A 86 13.48 -11.76 -1.11
N ILE A 87 13.52 -11.66 0.22
CA ILE A 87 13.85 -10.38 0.89
C ILE A 87 15.25 -9.86 0.50
N MET A 88 16.24 -10.75 0.36
CA MET A 88 17.59 -10.35 -0.04
C MET A 88 17.62 -9.91 -1.51
N ARG A 89 16.79 -10.51 -2.39
CA ARG A 89 16.62 -10.03 -3.77
C ARG A 89 16.11 -8.60 -3.80
N VAL A 90 15.13 -8.26 -2.94
CA VAL A 90 14.61 -6.89 -2.82
C VAL A 90 15.69 -5.92 -2.36
N PHE A 91 16.43 -6.24 -1.29
CA PHE A 91 17.52 -5.40 -0.80
C PHE A 91 18.64 -5.22 -1.84
N ALA A 92 19.01 -6.29 -2.54
CA ALA A 92 20.02 -6.22 -3.60
C ALA A 92 19.55 -5.37 -4.79
N ALA A 93 18.29 -5.52 -5.21
CA ALA A 93 17.71 -4.74 -6.30
C ALA A 93 17.65 -3.24 -5.99
N ARG A 94 17.22 -2.88 -4.76
CA ARG A 94 17.29 -1.49 -4.28
C ARG A 94 18.71 -0.94 -4.31
N ALA A 95 19.65 -1.69 -3.74
CA ALA A 95 21.04 -1.25 -3.67
C ALA A 95 21.67 -1.08 -5.05
N LEU A 96 21.33 -1.93 -6.02
CA LEU A 96 21.74 -1.77 -7.42
C LEU A 96 21.19 -0.47 -8.00
N HIS A 97 19.89 -0.21 -7.85
CA HIS A 97 19.27 1.01 -8.36
C HIS A 97 19.89 2.28 -7.75
N GLU A 98 20.10 2.33 -6.44
CA GLU A 98 20.78 3.45 -5.75
C GLU A 98 22.22 3.68 -6.25
N LEU A 99 22.90 2.62 -6.70
CA LEU A 99 24.23 2.70 -7.31
C LEU A 99 24.20 3.01 -8.82
N GLY A 100 23.02 3.26 -9.39
CA GLY A 100 22.82 3.55 -10.81
C GLY A 100 22.82 2.31 -11.71
N ASP A 101 22.55 1.12 -11.16
CA ASP A 101 22.49 -0.15 -11.88
C ASP A 101 21.05 -0.70 -11.97
N GLU A 102 20.53 -0.80 -13.18
CA GLU A 102 19.13 -1.19 -13.43
C GLU A 102 18.90 -2.71 -13.47
N SER A 103 19.92 -3.54 -13.21
CA SER A 103 19.77 -5.01 -13.32
C SER A 103 18.73 -5.58 -12.35
N GLY A 104 18.43 -4.87 -11.26
CA GLY A 104 17.44 -5.26 -10.25
C GLY A 104 15.98 -4.95 -10.60
N ARG A 105 15.71 -4.26 -11.72
CA ARG A 105 14.37 -3.74 -12.07
C ARG A 105 13.28 -4.81 -12.10
N GLU A 106 13.60 -5.99 -12.64
CA GLU A 106 12.63 -7.09 -12.81
C GLU A 106 12.31 -7.85 -11.50
N VAL A 107 13.04 -7.57 -10.40
CA VAL A 107 12.80 -8.26 -9.12
C VAL A 107 11.41 -7.94 -8.55
N GLY A 108 10.97 -6.69 -8.67
CA GLY A 108 9.67 -6.24 -8.19
C GLY A 108 8.51 -7.01 -8.84
N PRO A 109 8.33 -6.90 -10.17
CA PRO A 109 7.28 -7.61 -10.90
C PRO A 109 7.31 -9.13 -10.70
N ALA A 110 8.51 -9.73 -10.74
CA ALA A 110 8.67 -11.18 -10.59
C ALA A 110 8.19 -11.70 -9.23
N LEU A 111 8.52 -10.99 -8.13
CA LEU A 111 8.07 -11.39 -6.79
C LEU A 111 6.60 -11.08 -6.57
N LEU A 112 6.09 -9.99 -7.13
CA LEU A 112 4.70 -9.58 -6.99
C LEU A 112 3.73 -10.56 -7.67
N GLY A 113 4.13 -11.13 -8.80
CA GLY A 113 3.34 -12.12 -9.55
C GLY A 113 3.35 -13.55 -8.99
N ASP A 114 4.23 -13.87 -8.04
CA ASP A 114 4.36 -15.23 -7.48
C ASP A 114 3.64 -15.36 -6.13
N LEU A 115 2.45 -15.97 -6.13
CA LEU A 115 1.67 -16.21 -4.92
C LEU A 115 2.32 -17.21 -3.94
N GLY A 116 3.37 -17.92 -4.34
CA GLY A 116 4.19 -18.75 -3.46
C GLY A 116 5.17 -17.96 -2.58
N VAL A 117 5.42 -16.68 -2.92
CA VAL A 117 6.18 -15.73 -2.10
C VAL A 117 5.36 -15.30 -0.88
N SER A 118 6.00 -14.97 0.25
CA SER A 118 5.29 -14.48 1.43
C SER A 118 4.62 -13.12 1.15
N GLU A 119 3.50 -12.81 1.82
CA GLU A 119 2.85 -11.50 1.65
C GLU A 119 3.75 -10.32 2.05
N ILE A 120 4.65 -10.54 3.03
CA ILE A 120 5.62 -9.53 3.48
C ILE A 120 6.60 -9.25 2.34
N ASP A 121 7.17 -10.28 1.73
CA ASP A 121 8.12 -10.13 0.63
C ASP A 121 7.47 -9.51 -0.61
N ARG A 122 6.22 -9.90 -0.95
CA ARG A 122 5.47 -9.28 -2.05
C ARG A 122 5.17 -7.80 -1.79
N SER A 123 4.79 -7.44 -0.56
CA SER A 123 4.58 -6.03 -0.18
C SER A 123 5.88 -5.24 -0.29
N ARG A 124 7.02 -5.81 0.12
CA ARG A 124 8.34 -5.20 -0.06
C ARG A 124 8.74 -5.09 -1.53
N ALA A 125 8.36 -6.05 -2.37
CA ALA A 125 8.55 -5.97 -3.82
C ALA A 125 7.73 -4.83 -4.44
N ALA A 126 6.46 -4.66 -4.04
CA ALA A 126 5.65 -3.51 -4.45
C ALA A 126 6.27 -2.18 -3.97
N ALA A 127 6.74 -2.12 -2.72
CA ALA A 127 7.41 -0.93 -2.18
C ALA A 127 8.73 -0.60 -2.90
N LEU A 128 9.49 -1.63 -3.33
CA LEU A 128 10.68 -1.47 -4.16
C LEU A 128 10.32 -0.83 -5.52
N MET A 129 9.21 -1.23 -6.13
CA MET A 129 8.77 -0.66 -7.41
C MET A 129 8.46 0.84 -7.32
N ARG A 130 8.22 1.39 -6.13
CA ARG A 130 8.09 2.84 -5.88
C ARG A 130 9.36 3.63 -6.20
N GLU A 131 10.52 2.97 -6.18
CA GLU A 131 11.82 3.61 -6.36
C GLU A 131 12.20 3.72 -7.84
N PHE A 132 11.55 2.94 -8.72
CA PHE A 132 11.81 2.96 -10.15
C PHE A 132 10.82 3.88 -10.87
N PRO A 133 11.29 4.95 -11.56
CA PRO A 133 10.38 5.90 -12.23
C PRO A 133 9.53 5.26 -13.34
N ASP A 134 10.07 4.24 -14.02
CA ASP A 134 9.39 3.48 -15.08
C ASP A 134 8.99 2.08 -14.60
N ALA A 135 8.55 1.95 -13.35
CA ALA A 135 8.10 0.66 -12.83
C ALA A 135 6.94 0.09 -13.66
N ASP A 136 6.83 -1.24 -13.68
CA ASP A 136 5.71 -1.94 -14.32
C ASP A 136 4.38 -1.61 -13.60
N ARG A 137 3.68 -0.60 -14.12
CA ARG A 137 2.39 -0.14 -13.58
C ARG A 137 1.31 -1.19 -13.72
N GLU A 138 1.37 -2.05 -14.73
CA GLU A 138 0.37 -3.10 -14.92
C GLU A 138 0.51 -4.17 -13.83
N ALA A 139 1.75 -4.60 -13.53
CA ALA A 139 2.00 -5.51 -12.40
C ALA A 139 1.48 -4.93 -11.07
N LEU A 140 1.68 -3.63 -10.83
CA LEU A 140 1.15 -2.95 -9.65
C LEU A 140 -0.38 -2.86 -9.65
N LEU A 141 -1.03 -2.56 -10.77
CA LEU A 141 -2.50 -2.53 -10.89
C LEU A 141 -3.11 -3.90 -10.63
N VAL A 142 -2.53 -4.96 -11.24
CA VAL A 142 -2.94 -6.34 -11.02
C VAL A 142 -2.82 -6.70 -9.53
N ALA A 143 -1.71 -6.33 -8.88
CA ALA A 143 -1.54 -6.58 -7.46
C ALA A 143 -2.52 -5.79 -6.59
N ALA A 144 -2.73 -4.50 -6.88
CA ALA A 144 -3.67 -3.64 -6.16
C ALA A 144 -5.11 -4.15 -6.26
N GLU A 145 -5.50 -4.74 -7.40
CA GLU A 145 -6.84 -5.28 -7.59
C GLU A 145 -6.99 -6.70 -7.02
N HIS A 146 -6.03 -7.59 -7.28
CA HIS A 146 -6.23 -9.03 -7.14
C HIS A 146 -5.41 -9.71 -6.06
N ASP A 147 -4.35 -9.10 -5.51
CA ASP A 147 -3.53 -9.77 -4.50
C ASP A 147 -4.42 -10.12 -3.28
N PRO A 148 -4.34 -11.35 -2.74
CA PRO A 148 -5.15 -11.74 -1.58
C PRO A 148 -4.80 -10.94 -0.31
N SER A 149 -3.54 -10.50 -0.17
CA SER A 149 -3.08 -9.77 0.99
C SER A 149 -3.44 -8.29 0.89
N ARG A 150 -4.13 -7.79 1.91
CA ARG A 150 -4.43 -6.35 2.08
C ARG A 150 -3.13 -5.53 2.12
N LEU A 151 -2.08 -6.06 2.73
CA LEU A 151 -0.79 -5.38 2.84
C LEU A 151 -0.17 -5.16 1.44
N VAL A 152 -0.19 -6.19 0.60
CA VAL A 152 0.34 -6.10 -0.77
C VAL A 152 -0.48 -5.12 -1.61
N ARG A 153 -1.82 -5.17 -1.52
CA ARG A 153 -2.70 -4.21 -2.23
C ARG A 153 -2.42 -2.77 -1.85
N SER A 154 -2.21 -2.52 -0.55
CA SER A 154 -1.85 -1.19 -0.04
C SER A 154 -0.51 -0.73 -0.61
N SER A 155 0.54 -1.55 -0.50
CA SER A 155 1.87 -1.20 -1.01
C SER A 155 1.89 -1.00 -2.53
N ALA A 156 1.12 -1.78 -3.27
CA ALA A 156 1.01 -1.63 -4.72
C ALA A 156 0.30 -0.31 -5.10
N THR A 157 -0.76 0.05 -4.37
CA THR A 157 -1.47 1.33 -4.55
C THR A 157 -0.54 2.51 -4.23
N ASP A 158 0.20 2.45 -3.12
CA ASP A 158 1.17 3.49 -2.74
C ASP A 158 2.28 3.65 -3.79
N ALA A 159 2.75 2.53 -4.36
CA ALA A 159 3.75 2.54 -5.42
C ALA A 159 3.21 3.17 -6.71
N LEU A 160 1.96 2.86 -7.09
CA LEU A 160 1.30 3.52 -8.23
C LEU A 160 1.23 5.03 -8.02
N TYR A 161 0.78 5.49 -6.86
CA TYR A 161 0.67 6.92 -6.58
C TYR A 161 2.02 7.63 -6.65
N ALA A 162 3.09 7.02 -6.16
CA ALA A 162 4.44 7.60 -6.27
C ALA A 162 4.93 7.70 -7.71
N ASN A 163 4.76 6.62 -8.49
CA ASN A 163 5.23 6.54 -9.87
C ASN A 163 4.43 7.42 -10.85
N THR A 164 3.34 8.03 -10.40
CA THR A 164 2.52 8.96 -11.18
C THR A 164 2.43 10.36 -10.57
N GLY A 165 3.24 10.66 -9.54
CA GLY A 165 3.29 11.99 -8.91
C GLY A 165 2.03 12.34 -8.09
N LEU A 166 1.26 11.35 -7.66
CA LEU A 166 0.06 11.50 -6.83
C LEU A 166 0.38 11.41 -5.30
N THR A 167 1.64 11.58 -4.89
CA THR A 167 2.12 11.42 -3.48
C THR A 167 2.00 12.67 -2.59
N GLU A 168 2.28 12.50 -1.28
CA GLU A 168 2.08 13.40 -0.12
C GLU A 168 2.02 14.93 -0.31
N PRO A 169 2.95 15.65 -0.98
CA PRO A 169 2.78 17.10 -1.18
C PRO A 169 1.54 17.43 -2.04
N ASN A 170 1.10 16.46 -2.84
CA ASN A 170 -0.19 16.46 -3.49
C ASN A 170 -1.28 15.83 -2.62
N GLN A 171 -1.07 14.80 -1.79
CA GLN A 171 -2.16 14.15 -1.03
C GLN A 171 -2.91 15.04 -0.04
N GLU A 172 -2.24 16.03 0.56
CA GLU A 172 -2.95 17.06 1.35
C GLU A 172 -4.01 17.81 0.49
N ARG A 173 -3.83 17.82 -0.85
CA ARG A 173 -4.67 18.52 -1.84
C ARG A 173 -5.42 17.60 -2.82
N THR A 174 -4.88 16.42 -3.19
CA THR A 174 -5.39 15.45 -4.17
C THR A 174 -6.45 14.51 -3.59
N GLY A 175 -6.85 14.79 -2.34
CA GLY A 175 -8.25 14.73 -1.96
C GLY A 175 -8.80 13.37 -1.59
N GLU A 176 -10.01 13.44 -1.05
CA GLU A 176 -10.88 12.32 -0.66
C GLU A 176 -11.06 11.27 -1.78
N THR A 177 -10.92 11.64 -3.05
CA THR A 177 -11.05 10.72 -4.19
C THR A 177 -9.96 9.65 -4.22
N LEU A 178 -8.67 10.03 -4.15
CA LEU A 178 -7.58 9.05 -4.16
C LEU A 178 -7.58 8.21 -2.88
N SER A 179 -7.94 8.81 -1.74
CA SER A 179 -8.17 8.09 -0.48
C SER A 179 -9.29 7.07 -0.61
N SER A 180 -10.43 7.45 -1.21
CA SER A 180 -11.56 6.56 -1.48
C SER A 180 -11.14 5.37 -2.37
N ILE A 181 -10.45 5.63 -3.48
CA ILE A 181 -9.94 4.58 -4.39
C ILE A 181 -9.02 3.63 -3.62
N ALA A 182 -8.05 4.17 -2.87
CA ALA A 182 -7.12 3.35 -2.10
C ALA A 182 -7.85 2.51 -1.05
N SER A 183 -8.79 3.08 -0.31
CA SER A 183 -9.61 2.38 0.67
C SER A 183 -10.46 1.27 0.05
N ARG A 184 -11.04 1.48 -1.14
CA ARG A 184 -11.79 0.46 -1.87
C ARG A 184 -10.89 -0.65 -2.40
N LEU A 185 -9.68 -0.34 -2.89
CA LEU A 185 -8.68 -1.34 -3.33
C LEU A 185 -8.20 -2.23 -2.18
N VAL A 186 -7.98 -1.66 -0.98
CA VAL A 186 -7.57 -2.45 0.19
C VAL A 186 -8.73 -3.16 0.89
N SER A 187 -9.98 -2.93 0.47
CA SER A 187 -11.16 -3.59 1.02
C SER A 187 -11.09 -5.12 0.88
N HIS A 188 -11.76 -5.81 1.80
CA HIS A 188 -11.96 -7.26 1.72
C HIS A 188 -13.03 -7.64 0.70
N LEU A 189 -13.89 -6.70 0.28
CA LEU A 189 -14.97 -6.94 -0.67
C LEU A 189 -14.45 -6.85 -2.10
N THR A 190 -14.40 -7.99 -2.81
CA THR A 190 -14.00 -8.09 -4.22
C THR A 190 -14.81 -7.15 -5.12
N ALA A 191 -16.10 -7.01 -4.82
CA ALA A 191 -17.03 -6.15 -5.55
C ALA A 191 -16.65 -4.66 -5.53
N LEU A 192 -15.87 -4.20 -4.54
CA LEU A 192 -15.39 -2.82 -4.47
C LEU A 192 -14.06 -2.63 -5.20
N ARG A 193 -13.24 -3.68 -5.29
CA ARG A 193 -11.88 -3.62 -5.85
C ARG A 193 -11.87 -3.37 -7.35
N GLY A 194 -12.70 -4.10 -8.11
CA GLY A 194 -12.75 -3.97 -9.58
C GLY A 194 -13.13 -2.56 -10.06
N PRO A 195 -14.25 -1.97 -9.58
CA PRO A 195 -14.61 -0.59 -9.92
C PRO A 195 -13.53 0.43 -9.53
N ALA A 196 -12.92 0.31 -8.34
CA ALA A 196 -11.85 1.20 -7.90
C ALA A 196 -10.58 1.07 -8.75
N ALA A 197 -10.21 -0.15 -9.15
CA ALA A 197 -9.09 -0.39 -10.05
C ALA A 197 -9.35 0.21 -11.45
N ASN A 198 -10.58 0.11 -11.96
CA ASN A 198 -10.95 0.75 -13.23
C ASN A 198 -10.89 2.27 -13.17
N GLU A 199 -11.42 2.86 -12.10
CA GLU A 199 -11.33 4.31 -11.86
C GLU A 199 -9.86 4.76 -11.78
N LEU A 200 -9.00 4.00 -11.09
CA LEU A 200 -7.57 4.27 -11.06
C LEU A 200 -6.93 4.18 -12.45
N ARG A 201 -7.23 3.13 -13.23
CA ARG A 201 -6.74 3.00 -14.62
C ARG A 201 -7.13 4.21 -15.48
N GLU A 202 -8.36 4.69 -15.35
CA GLU A 202 -8.84 5.86 -16.08
C GLU A 202 -8.06 7.13 -15.71
N ILE A 203 -7.82 7.34 -14.41
CA ILE A 203 -6.99 8.44 -13.89
C ILE A 203 -5.57 8.34 -14.46
N LEU A 204 -4.93 7.17 -14.34
CA LEU A 204 -3.56 6.96 -14.80
C LEU A 204 -3.44 7.19 -16.32
N ALA A 205 -4.38 6.65 -17.10
CA ALA A 205 -4.41 6.85 -18.54
C ALA A 205 -4.61 8.32 -18.91
N ALA A 206 -5.34 9.09 -18.12
CA ALA A 206 -5.53 10.52 -18.35
C ALA A 206 -4.27 11.33 -17.99
N LEU A 207 -3.57 10.98 -16.90
CA LEU A 207 -2.26 11.55 -16.57
C LEU A 207 -1.24 11.28 -17.69
N ASP A 208 -1.23 10.07 -18.26
CA ASP A 208 -0.36 9.72 -19.39
C ASP A 208 -0.67 10.54 -20.67
N ARG A 209 -1.91 11.02 -20.81
CA ARG A 209 -2.31 11.97 -21.86
C ARG A 209 -2.00 13.44 -21.52
N GLY A 210 -1.37 13.70 -20.38
CA GLY A 210 -0.97 15.03 -19.92
C GLY A 210 -2.04 15.79 -19.15
N ALA A 211 -3.13 15.16 -18.71
CA ALA A 211 -4.09 15.80 -17.81
C ALA A 211 -3.41 16.12 -16.47
N SER A 212 -3.67 17.29 -15.90
CA SER A 212 -3.20 17.60 -14.55
C SER A 212 -4.14 17.01 -13.49
N PRO A 213 -3.68 16.82 -12.24
CA PRO A 213 -4.58 16.44 -11.13
C PRO A 213 -5.78 17.40 -10.97
N ALA A 214 -5.62 18.68 -11.33
CA ALA A 214 -6.72 19.65 -11.31
C ALA A 214 -7.78 19.35 -12.39
N ASP A 215 -7.36 19.01 -13.61
CA ASP A 215 -8.27 18.68 -14.72
C ASP A 215 -9.08 17.41 -14.45
N LEU A 216 -8.47 16.48 -13.72
CA LEU A 216 -9.12 15.25 -13.23
C LEU A 216 -9.99 15.49 -11.99
N GLY A 217 -10.04 16.74 -11.51
CA GLY A 217 -10.76 17.10 -10.32
C GLY A 217 -10.19 16.49 -9.05
N LEU A 218 -8.97 15.94 -9.02
CA LEU A 218 -8.39 15.34 -7.82
C LEU A 218 -8.08 16.39 -6.75
N LEU A 219 -7.80 17.63 -7.16
CA LEU A 219 -7.55 18.75 -6.23
C LEU A 219 -8.86 19.30 -5.65
N TRP A 220 -9.27 18.80 -4.50
CA TRP A 220 -10.45 19.27 -3.80
C TRP A 220 -10.41 18.94 -2.32
N GLU A 221 -10.72 19.94 -1.52
CA GLU A 221 -10.84 19.83 -0.08
C GLU A 221 -12.28 20.17 0.29
N PRO A 222 -12.95 19.33 1.10
CA PRO A 222 -14.25 19.69 1.64
C PRO A 222 -14.11 20.83 2.65
N GLU A 223 -15.21 21.55 2.91
CA GLU A 223 -15.23 22.55 3.97
C GLU A 223 -14.88 21.90 5.33
N PRO A 224 -13.90 22.42 6.09
CA PRO A 224 -13.40 21.79 7.31
C PRO A 224 -14.49 21.51 8.35
N ASP A 225 -15.48 22.39 8.47
CA ASP A 225 -16.60 22.25 9.41
C ASP A 225 -17.93 21.97 8.69
N GLY A 226 -17.85 21.46 7.46
CA GLY A 226 -18.98 21.26 6.58
C GLY A 226 -19.84 20.04 6.93
N PRO A 227 -21.02 19.92 6.28
CA PRO A 227 -21.90 18.77 6.48
C PRO A 227 -21.23 17.43 6.10
N LEU A 228 -20.38 17.41 5.08
CA LEU A 228 -19.62 16.20 4.73
C LEU A 228 -18.70 15.78 5.88
N ARG A 229 -17.93 16.71 6.46
CA ARG A 229 -17.03 16.40 7.57
C ARG A 229 -17.79 15.83 8.76
N THR A 230 -18.92 16.44 9.09
CA THR A 230 -19.80 15.96 10.17
C THR A 230 -20.25 14.51 9.91
N PHE A 231 -20.60 14.19 8.67
CA PHE A 231 -20.98 12.83 8.28
C PHE A 231 -19.79 11.86 8.35
N THR A 232 -18.62 12.22 7.81
CA THR A 232 -17.43 11.34 7.83
C THR A 232 -16.94 11.09 9.24
N ASP A 233 -16.95 12.09 10.12
CA ASP A 233 -16.56 11.93 11.52
C ASP A 233 -17.54 11.00 12.26
N ALA A 234 -18.85 11.07 11.97
CA ALA A 234 -19.84 10.18 12.55
C ALA A 234 -19.70 8.70 12.10
N VAL A 235 -19.19 8.46 10.89
CA VAL A 235 -18.91 7.10 10.40
C VAL A 235 -17.58 6.58 10.93
N THR A 236 -16.58 7.46 11.08
CA THR A 236 -15.19 7.07 11.36
C THR A 236 -14.82 7.06 12.84
N SER A 237 -15.56 7.79 13.69
CA SER A 237 -15.24 8.00 15.12
C SER A 237 -14.95 6.72 15.89
N ASP A 238 -15.70 5.65 15.63
CA ASP A 238 -15.63 4.42 16.41
C ASP A 238 -14.34 3.63 16.13
N LEU A 239 -13.78 3.77 14.92
CA LEU A 239 -12.54 3.09 14.53
C LEU A 239 -11.29 3.77 15.10
N TYR A 240 -11.29 5.09 15.25
CA TYR A 240 -10.14 5.83 15.77
C TYR A 240 -9.76 5.43 17.20
N HIS A 241 -10.71 4.89 17.97
CA HIS A 241 -10.48 4.43 19.33
C HIS A 241 -10.15 2.94 19.43
N GLY A 242 -9.96 2.24 18.30
CA GLY A 242 -9.70 0.81 18.26
C GLY A 242 -10.85 -0.04 18.82
N GLN A 243 -12.03 0.57 18.96
CA GLN A 243 -13.23 -0.11 19.44
C GLN A 243 -13.93 -0.72 18.23
N ARG A 244 -14.43 -1.96 18.40
CA ARG A 244 -15.38 -2.52 17.44
C ARG A 244 -16.62 -1.63 17.49
N PRO A 245 -17.11 -1.11 16.34
CA PRO A 245 -18.33 -0.31 16.33
C PRO A 245 -19.48 -1.05 17.00
N ASP A 246 -20.26 -0.36 17.85
CA ASP A 246 -21.47 -0.95 18.42
C ASP A 246 -22.50 -1.12 17.30
N PRO A 247 -22.87 -2.37 16.92
CA PRO A 247 -23.83 -2.59 15.86
C PRO A 247 -25.23 -2.02 16.18
N ASN A 248 -25.50 -1.78 17.48
CA ASN A 248 -26.73 -1.17 17.99
C ASN A 248 -26.54 0.31 18.38
N GLY A 249 -25.39 0.89 18.08
CA GLY A 249 -25.13 2.31 18.27
C GLY A 249 -26.06 3.18 17.41
N PRO A 250 -25.99 4.52 17.58
CA PRO A 250 -26.76 5.44 16.75
C PRO A 250 -26.54 5.18 15.25
N GLU A 251 -27.62 5.25 14.48
CA GLU A 251 -27.57 5.17 13.02
C GLU A 251 -26.78 6.35 12.44
N TYR A 252 -26.11 6.13 11.30
CA TYR A 252 -25.43 7.23 10.61
C TYR A 252 -26.45 8.30 10.15
N PRO A 253 -26.09 9.59 10.24
CA PRO A 253 -26.98 10.70 9.92
C PRO A 253 -27.14 10.89 8.40
N VAL A 254 -27.72 9.90 7.72
CA VAL A 254 -27.87 9.86 6.25
C VAL A 254 -28.72 11.01 5.70
N GLU A 255 -29.51 11.68 6.54
CA GLU A 255 -30.27 12.89 6.20
C GLU A 255 -29.34 14.03 5.75
N ILE A 256 -28.11 14.08 6.29
CA ILE A 256 -27.10 15.06 5.89
C ILE A 256 -26.76 14.92 4.40
N VAL A 257 -26.73 13.68 3.88
CA VAL A 257 -26.37 13.37 2.48
C VAL A 257 -27.31 14.00 1.46
N ALA A 258 -28.57 14.27 1.85
CA ALA A 258 -29.53 14.94 0.98
C ALA A 258 -29.16 16.40 0.68
N GLY A 259 -28.48 17.08 1.61
CA GLY A 259 -28.04 18.47 1.48
C GLY A 259 -26.66 18.64 0.86
N LEU A 260 -25.92 17.55 0.62
CA LEU A 260 -24.59 17.59 0.03
C LEU A 260 -24.63 17.93 -1.46
N THR A 261 -23.60 18.61 -1.96
CA THR A 261 -23.33 18.71 -3.39
C THR A 261 -23.13 17.33 -4.01
N GLU A 262 -23.26 17.21 -5.33
CA GLU A 262 -23.04 15.92 -6.03
C GLU A 262 -21.67 15.30 -5.70
N ARG A 263 -20.64 16.15 -5.62
CA ARG A 263 -19.28 15.72 -5.31
C ARG A 263 -19.13 15.23 -3.87
N GLU A 264 -19.62 16.00 -2.90
CA GLU A 264 -19.60 15.60 -1.48
C GLU A 264 -20.43 14.34 -1.24
N ARG A 265 -21.59 14.22 -1.91
CA ARG A 265 -22.42 13.03 -1.85
C ARG A 265 -21.65 11.79 -2.29
N ARG A 266 -20.90 11.86 -3.41
CA ARG A 266 -20.07 10.75 -3.88
C ARG A 266 -19.05 10.30 -2.82
N VAL A 267 -18.41 11.26 -2.15
CA VAL A 267 -17.46 10.96 -1.06
C VAL A 267 -18.17 10.32 0.14
N ALA A 268 -19.33 10.84 0.55
CA ALA A 268 -20.13 10.24 1.61
C ALA A 268 -20.57 8.80 1.28
N GLU A 269 -20.98 8.56 0.04
CA GLU A 269 -21.33 7.23 -0.46
C GLU A 269 -20.13 6.28 -0.45
N ASP A 270 -18.96 6.74 -0.91
CA ASP A 270 -17.72 5.95 -0.89
C ASP A 270 -17.29 5.58 0.53
N VAL A 271 -17.40 6.52 1.48
CA VAL A 271 -17.14 6.25 2.90
C VAL A 271 -18.06 5.13 3.40
N LEU A 272 -19.35 5.15 3.07
CA LEU A 272 -20.25 4.04 3.42
C LEU A 272 -19.83 2.72 2.78
N LEU A 273 -19.42 2.72 1.50
CA LEU A 273 -18.97 1.51 0.81
C LEU A 273 -17.74 0.89 1.49
N ILE A 274 -16.77 1.73 1.88
CA ILE A 274 -15.55 1.31 2.58
C ILE A 274 -15.91 0.62 3.91
N TYR A 275 -16.93 1.12 4.61
CA TYR A 275 -17.34 0.61 5.91
C TYR A 275 -18.28 -0.60 5.87
N LEU A 276 -18.75 -1.03 4.69
CA LEU A 276 -19.63 -2.21 4.56
C LEU A 276 -19.05 -3.47 5.19
N ALA A 277 -17.73 -3.68 5.08
CA ALA A 277 -17.05 -4.85 5.64
C ALA A 277 -16.75 -4.75 7.14
N HIS A 278 -17.07 -3.63 7.78
CA HIS A 278 -16.65 -3.32 9.14
C HIS A 278 -17.81 -3.01 10.08
N ASP A 279 -18.90 -2.45 9.56
CA ASP A 279 -20.02 -1.98 10.38
C ASP A 279 -21.38 -2.29 9.74
N PRO A 280 -22.28 -3.05 10.42
CA PRO A 280 -23.61 -3.34 9.90
C PRO A 280 -24.50 -2.08 9.75
N ARG A 281 -24.18 -0.96 10.41
CA ARG A 281 -24.84 0.34 10.20
C ARG A 281 -24.60 0.88 8.79
N ALA A 282 -23.44 0.61 8.20
CA ALA A 282 -23.14 1.01 6.83
C ALA A 282 -24.11 0.35 5.83
N ALA A 283 -24.41 -0.95 6.02
CA ALA A 283 -25.39 -1.66 5.19
C ALA A 283 -26.80 -1.04 5.28
N ARG A 284 -27.21 -0.60 6.47
CA ARG A 284 -28.50 0.08 6.66
C ARG A 284 -28.50 1.47 6.02
N ALA A 285 -27.43 2.23 6.19
CA ALA A 285 -27.26 3.55 5.60
C ALA A 285 -27.32 3.50 4.06
N VAL A 286 -26.60 2.57 3.41
CA VAL A 286 -26.65 2.42 1.94
C VAL A 286 -28.05 2.04 1.45
N ALA A 287 -28.78 1.21 2.21
CA ALA A 287 -30.16 0.85 1.87
C ALA A 287 -31.12 2.03 1.98
N ARG A 288 -30.98 2.85 3.04
CA ARG A 288 -31.77 4.08 3.23
C ARG A 288 -31.52 5.11 2.13
N LEU A 289 -30.28 5.20 1.66
CA LEU A 289 -29.91 6.08 0.54
C LEU A 289 -30.27 5.49 -0.84
N GLY A 290 -30.62 4.21 -0.92
CA GLY A 290 -30.88 3.54 -2.20
C GLY A 290 -29.64 3.44 -3.09
N LEU A 291 -28.46 3.28 -2.51
CA LEU A 291 -27.18 3.30 -3.23
C LEU A 291 -27.01 2.04 -4.11
N ALA A 292 -27.43 2.12 -5.37
CA ALA A 292 -27.38 1.00 -6.31
C ALA A 292 -25.97 0.41 -6.48
N ALA A 293 -24.92 1.24 -6.40
CA ALA A 293 -23.53 0.81 -6.49
C ALA A 293 -23.11 -0.16 -5.35
N ALA A 294 -23.80 -0.14 -4.21
CA ALA A 294 -23.52 -1.03 -3.08
C ALA A 294 -24.03 -2.47 -3.31
N VAL A 295 -24.94 -2.71 -4.26
CA VAL A 295 -25.63 -4.00 -4.42
C VAL A 295 -24.67 -5.18 -4.61
N PRO A 296 -23.65 -5.12 -5.49
CA PRO A 296 -22.70 -6.22 -5.63
C PRO A 296 -21.93 -6.53 -4.33
N ALA A 297 -21.51 -5.49 -3.61
CA ALA A 297 -20.81 -5.62 -2.33
C ALA A 297 -21.70 -6.18 -1.22
N LEU A 298 -22.96 -5.76 -1.15
CA LEU A 298 -23.95 -6.32 -0.22
C LEU A 298 -24.24 -7.79 -0.51
N ARG A 299 -24.30 -8.21 -1.78
CA ARG A 299 -24.46 -9.63 -2.15
C ARG A 299 -23.27 -10.47 -1.71
N GLU A 300 -22.06 -9.98 -1.92
CA GLU A 300 -20.84 -10.64 -1.44
C GLU A 300 -20.84 -10.74 0.10
N LEU A 301 -21.13 -9.63 0.79
CA LEU A 301 -21.19 -9.58 2.25
C LEU A 301 -22.26 -10.51 2.83
N ALA A 302 -23.39 -10.68 2.14
CA ALA A 302 -24.46 -11.60 2.55
C ALA A 302 -24.04 -13.08 2.56
N THR A 303 -22.92 -13.45 1.94
CA THR A 303 -22.38 -14.81 1.96
C THR A 303 -21.27 -15.00 2.99
N TRP A 304 -20.88 -13.96 3.71
CA TRP A 304 -19.81 -14.04 4.71
C TRP A 304 -20.23 -14.83 5.95
N PRO A 305 -19.28 -15.46 6.67
CA PRO A 305 -19.55 -16.21 7.89
C PRO A 305 -19.92 -15.31 9.09
N ASP A 306 -19.61 -14.00 9.03
CA ASP A 306 -20.02 -13.05 10.07
C ASP A 306 -21.54 -12.88 10.04
N LEU A 307 -22.22 -13.34 11.09
CA LEU A 307 -23.68 -13.35 11.16
C LEU A 307 -24.27 -11.94 11.22
N GLU A 308 -23.60 -11.00 11.88
CA GLU A 308 -24.10 -9.63 12.04
C GLU A 308 -24.04 -8.89 10.70
N LEU A 309 -22.87 -8.90 10.06
CA LEU A 309 -22.66 -8.24 8.76
C LEU A 309 -23.53 -8.88 7.67
N SER A 310 -23.56 -10.22 7.60
CA SER A 310 -24.35 -10.91 6.58
C SER A 310 -25.87 -10.71 6.76
N THR A 311 -26.35 -10.64 8.01
CA THR A 311 -27.77 -10.35 8.29
C THR A 311 -28.13 -8.91 7.91
N ALA A 312 -27.29 -7.95 8.25
CA ALA A 312 -27.48 -6.55 7.87
C ALA A 312 -27.47 -6.37 6.35
N ALA A 313 -26.56 -7.05 5.64
CA ALA A 313 -26.49 -7.02 4.18
C ALA A 313 -27.75 -7.59 3.50
N ARG A 314 -28.29 -8.72 3.98
CA ARG A 314 -29.56 -9.28 3.48
C ARG A 314 -30.74 -8.35 3.74
N ALA A 315 -30.80 -7.75 4.93
CA ALA A 315 -31.84 -6.77 5.27
C ALA A 315 -31.76 -5.54 4.36
N ALA A 316 -30.56 -5.04 4.09
CA ALA A 316 -30.31 -3.94 3.17
C ALA A 316 -30.81 -4.26 1.76
N LEU A 317 -30.45 -5.43 1.21
CA LEU A 317 -30.90 -5.89 -0.11
C LEU A 317 -32.44 -5.95 -0.21
N ARG A 318 -33.12 -6.48 0.81
CA ARG A 318 -34.60 -6.52 0.85
C ARG A 318 -35.22 -5.13 0.85
N THR A 319 -34.69 -4.20 1.67
CA THR A 319 -35.16 -2.81 1.72
C THR A 319 -35.01 -2.11 0.36
N MET A 320 -33.94 -2.43 -0.37
CA MET A 320 -33.69 -1.91 -1.72
C MET A 320 -34.51 -2.62 -2.82
N GLY A 321 -35.34 -3.61 -2.47
CA GLY A 321 -36.10 -4.40 -3.44
C GLY A 321 -35.25 -5.31 -4.32
N VAL A 322 -34.02 -5.64 -3.90
CA VAL A 322 -33.10 -6.50 -4.64
C VAL A 322 -33.32 -7.95 -4.22
N PRO A 323 -33.60 -8.88 -5.16
CA PRO A 323 -33.72 -10.31 -4.84
C PRO A 323 -32.44 -10.86 -4.20
N GLU A 324 -32.60 -11.62 -3.11
CA GLU A 324 -31.48 -12.25 -2.39
C GLU A 324 -30.81 -13.37 -3.19
N HIS A 325 -31.56 -14.02 -4.07
CA HIS A 325 -31.05 -15.03 -4.98
C HIS A 325 -30.86 -14.44 -6.37
N ILE A 326 -29.61 -14.34 -6.81
CA ILE A 326 -29.34 -14.54 -8.23
C ILE A 326 -29.57 -16.04 -8.39
N ASP A 327 -30.71 -16.43 -8.99
CA ASP A 327 -30.88 -17.80 -9.44
C ASP A 327 -29.56 -18.19 -10.12
N ARG A 328 -28.85 -19.17 -9.55
CA ARG A 328 -27.71 -19.76 -10.25
C ARG A 328 -28.35 -20.35 -11.50
N ALA A 329 -28.30 -19.58 -12.60
CA ALA A 329 -28.57 -20.12 -13.91
C ALA A 329 -27.66 -21.33 -14.01
N GLY A 330 -28.26 -22.52 -13.91
CA GLY A 330 -27.54 -23.77 -14.02
C GLY A 330 -26.80 -23.78 -15.36
N PRO A 331 -25.65 -24.48 -15.43
CA PRO A 331 -24.91 -24.61 -16.68
C PRO A 331 -25.78 -25.14 -17.83
#